data_AF-A0A9X5H9I9-F1
#
_entry.id   AF-A0A9X5H9I9-F1
#
_cell.length_a   1.000
_cell.length_b   1.000
_cell.length_c   1.000
_cell.angle_alpha   90.00
_cell.angle_beta   90.00
_cell.angle_gamma   90.00
#
_symmetry.space_group_name_H-M   'P 1'
#
loop_
_entity.id
_entity.type
_entity.pdbx_description
1 polymer ?
#
loop_
_entity_poly.entity_id
_entity_poly.type
_entity_poly.pdbx_seq_one_letter_code
_entity_poly.pdbx_strand_id
1 'polypeptide(L)'
;MTAGIRGTAEDGFRGWREAAREALYGPDGFYRRPGAGPAGHFRTSVHASPLYARSVARLLGRVDEALGRPPALDFVDMAAGRGELVTGVLGALPA
;
A
#
# COMPACT_ATOMS: atom_id res chain seq x y z
N MET A 1 12.26 27.42 7.81
CA MET A 1 13.52 26.66 7.69
C MET A 1 13.95 26.24 9.09
N THR A 2 13.47 25.11 9.57
CA THR A 2 13.93 24.52 10.84
C THR A 2 14.97 23.48 10.50
N ALA A 3 16.20 23.74 10.95
CA ALA A 3 17.39 22.94 10.72
C ALA A 3 17.22 21.50 11.26
N GLY A 4 18.00 20.59 10.67
CA GLY A 4 17.79 19.16 10.70
C GLY A 4 17.69 18.51 12.08
N ILE A 5 16.70 17.62 12.22
CA ILE A 5 16.70 16.59 13.25
C ILE A 5 17.61 15.47 12.73
N ARG A 6 18.92 15.67 12.86
CA ARG A 6 19.89 14.58 12.78
C ARG A 6 20.03 14.04 14.21
N GLY A 7 19.04 13.25 14.63
CA GLY A 7 19.08 12.57 15.91
C GLY A 7 20.02 11.39 15.83
N THR A 8 21.31 11.59 16.11
CA THR A 8 22.12 10.55 16.75
C THR A 8 21.80 10.65 18.23
N ALA A 9 20.94 9.77 18.73
CA ALA A 9 20.58 9.80 20.14
C ALA A 9 21.76 9.32 20.99
N GLU A 10 22.42 10.27 21.67
CA GLU A 10 23.41 9.97 22.70
C GLU A 10 22.76 9.48 24.03
N ASP A 11 21.42 9.38 24.09
CA ASP A 11 20.66 9.02 25.31
C ASP A 11 19.86 7.69 25.23
N GLY A 12 20.14 6.81 24.26
CA GLY A 12 19.52 5.48 24.19
C GLY A 12 18.04 5.43 23.77
N PHE A 13 17.35 6.57 23.63
CA PHE A 13 15.99 6.64 23.07
C PHE A 13 16.01 6.86 21.57
N ARG A 14 15.24 6.05 20.83
CA ARG A 14 15.08 6.18 19.38
C ARG A 14 13.95 7.14 19.05
N GLY A 15 14.12 7.91 17.97
CA GLY A 15 13.03 8.71 17.42
C GLY A 15 11.88 7.82 16.95
N TRP A 16 10.63 8.28 17.10
CA TRP A 16 9.44 7.47 16.76
C TRP A 16 9.49 6.89 15.34
N ARG A 17 9.90 7.70 14.35
CA ARG A 17 10.04 7.26 12.95
C ARG A 17 10.98 6.06 12.82
N GLU A 18 12.09 6.10 13.54
CA GLU A 18 13.11 5.06 13.49
C GLU A 18 12.63 3.80 14.22
N ALA A 19 12.06 3.96 15.42
CA ALA A 19 11.46 2.87 16.18
C ALA A 19 10.34 2.16 15.40
N ALA A 20 9.45 2.92 14.75
CA ALA A 20 8.38 2.38 13.92
C ALA A 20 8.91 1.67 12.67
N ARG A 21 9.96 2.22 12.02
CA ARG A 21 10.58 1.57 10.86
C ARG A 21 11.19 0.23 11.23
N GLU A 22 11.88 0.14 12.38
CA GLU A 22 12.43 -1.12 12.87
C GLU A 22 11.33 -2.13 13.19
N ALA A 23 10.32 -1.72 13.97
CA ALA A 23 9.24 -2.61 14.38
C ALA A 23 8.43 -3.16 13.19
N LEU A 24 8.26 -2.37 12.13
CA LEU A 24 7.49 -2.76 10.95
C LEU A 24 8.33 -3.51 9.90
N TYR A 25 9.56 -3.05 9.64
CA TYR A 25 10.35 -3.46 8.47
C TYR A 25 11.79 -3.89 8.77
N GLY A 26 12.23 -3.85 10.04
CA GLY A 26 13.51 -4.38 10.49
C GLY A 26 13.63 -5.89 10.25
N PRO A 27 14.80 -6.51 10.50
CA PRO A 27 15.01 -7.94 10.29
C PRO A 27 13.92 -8.81 10.95
N ASP A 28 13.51 -8.43 12.16
CA ASP A 28 12.44 -9.07 12.93
C ASP A 28 11.11 -8.29 12.85
N GLY A 29 10.95 -7.41 11.87
CA GLY A 29 9.81 -6.52 11.72
C GLY A 29 8.53 -7.25 11.32
N PHE A 30 7.38 -6.72 11.74
CA PHE A 30 6.07 -7.31 11.54
C PHE A 30 5.80 -7.76 10.08
N TYR A 31 6.16 -6.94 9.10
CA TYR A 31 5.92 -7.25 7.68
C TYR A 31 6.91 -8.24 7.07
N ARG A 32 8.02 -8.56 7.76
CA ARG A 32 9.06 -9.50 7.28
C ARG A 32 8.97 -10.88 7.90
N ARG A 33 8.25 -11.03 9.03
CA ARG A 33 8.11 -12.31 9.71
C ARG A 33 7.33 -13.32 8.86
N PRO A 34 7.77 -14.59 8.82
CA PRO A 34 7.01 -15.66 8.18
C PRO A 34 5.69 -15.92 8.94
N GLY A 35 4.65 -16.35 8.22
CA GLY A 35 3.35 -16.68 8.81
C GLY A 35 2.17 -16.21 7.94
N ALA A 36 1.01 -16.05 8.55
CA ALA A 36 -0.22 -15.61 7.86
C ALA A 36 -0.09 -14.23 7.17
N GLY A 37 0.94 -13.46 7.56
CA GLY A 37 1.19 -12.10 7.09
C GLY A 37 0.11 -11.12 7.58
N PRO A 38 0.16 -9.86 7.14
CA PRO A 38 -0.77 -8.82 7.59
C PRO A 38 -2.25 -9.20 7.41
N ALA A 39 -2.57 -9.95 6.37
CA ALA A 39 -3.94 -10.39 6.08
C ALA A 39 -4.48 -11.40 7.12
N GLY A 40 -3.63 -12.04 7.92
CA GLY A 40 -4.05 -12.84 9.07
C GLY A 40 -4.43 -12.00 10.31
N HIS A 41 -4.06 -10.72 10.32
CA HIS A 41 -4.28 -9.81 11.45
C HIS A 41 -5.32 -8.73 11.14
N PHE A 42 -5.47 -8.37 9.86
CA PHE A 42 -6.32 -7.29 9.43
C PHE A 42 -7.21 -7.72 8.27
N ARG A 43 -8.44 -7.21 8.29
CA ARG A 43 -9.36 -7.27 7.16
C ARG A 43 -9.45 -5.87 6.56
N THR A 44 -8.89 -5.69 5.36
CA THR A 44 -8.99 -4.42 4.61
C THR A 44 -10.26 -4.38 3.76
N SER A 45 -10.58 -3.22 3.18
CA SER A 45 -11.76 -3.04 2.30
C SER A 45 -11.80 -4.02 1.12
N VAL A 46 -10.63 -4.39 0.59
CA VAL A 46 -10.48 -5.36 -0.50
C VAL A 46 -11.03 -6.74 -0.10
N HIS A 47 -10.82 -7.13 1.16
CA HIS A 47 -11.31 -8.39 1.71
C HIS A 47 -12.78 -8.32 2.16
N ALA A 48 -13.35 -7.11 2.23
CA ALA A 48 -14.71 -6.91 2.71
C ALA A 48 -15.75 -7.25 1.64
N SER A 49 -15.51 -6.83 0.39
CA SER A 49 -16.43 -6.99 -0.72
C SER A 49 -15.74 -6.68 -2.06
N PRO A 50 -16.15 -7.31 -3.18
CA PRO A 50 -15.66 -6.95 -4.52
C PRO A 50 -16.06 -5.53 -4.96
N LEU A 51 -16.94 -4.84 -4.21
CA LEU A 51 -17.33 -3.46 -4.49
C LEU A 51 -16.14 -2.49 -4.50
N TYR A 52 -15.14 -2.72 -3.64
CA TYR A 52 -13.98 -1.83 -3.58
C TYR A 52 -13.17 -1.88 -4.89
N ALA A 53 -12.83 -3.09 -5.37
CA ALA A 53 -12.11 -3.27 -6.63
C ALA A 53 -12.90 -2.70 -7.83
N ARG A 54 -14.23 -2.94 -7.89
CA ARG A 54 -15.09 -2.33 -8.93
C ARG A 54 -15.10 -0.81 -8.89
N SER A 55 -15.04 -0.22 -7.70
CA SER A 55 -15.03 1.24 -7.54
C SER A 55 -13.70 1.83 -8.03
N VAL A 56 -12.59 1.16 -7.75
CA VAL A 56 -11.26 1.53 -8.27
C VAL A 56 -11.21 1.38 -9.80
N ALA A 57 -11.75 0.30 -10.37
CA ALA A 57 -11.84 0.13 -11.82
C ALA A 57 -12.66 1.26 -12.50
N ARG A 58 -13.78 1.66 -11.89
CA ARG A 58 -14.58 2.81 -12.36
C ARG A 58 -13.82 4.13 -12.26
N LEU A 59 -13.04 4.34 -11.20
CA LEU A 59 -12.20 5.52 -11.08
C LEU A 59 -11.10 5.52 -12.13
N LEU A 60 -10.45 4.38 -12.38
CA LEU A 60 -9.43 4.24 -13.41
C LEU A 60 -9.96 4.64 -14.79
N GLY A 61 -11.16 4.18 -15.15
CA GLY A 61 -11.82 4.61 -16.39
C GLY A 61 -12.09 6.12 -16.44
N ARG A 62 -12.50 6.74 -15.33
CA ARG A 62 -12.68 8.21 -15.28
C ARG A 62 -11.35 8.97 -15.43
N VAL A 63 -10.27 8.43 -14.87
CA VAL A 63 -8.93 9.01 -15.00
C VAL A 63 -8.44 8.90 -16.44
N ASP A 64 -8.64 7.76 -17.09
CA ASP A 64 -8.32 7.55 -18.51
C ASP A 64 -9.00 8.60 -19.41
N GLU A 65 -10.31 8.79 -19.25
CA GLU A 65 -11.05 9.83 -19.98
C GLU A 65 -10.54 11.24 -19.67
N ALA A 66 -10.28 11.55 -18.40
CA ALA A 66 -9.79 12.87 -17.97
C ALA A 66 -8.39 13.19 -18.49
N LEU A 67 -7.57 12.16 -18.75
CA LEU A 67 -6.25 12.28 -19.37
C LEU A 67 -6.32 12.27 -20.90
N GLY A 68 -7.51 12.17 -21.50
CA GLY A 68 -7.69 12.17 -22.94
C GLY A 68 -7.36 10.83 -23.62
N ARG A 69 -7.51 9.71 -22.90
CA ARG A 69 -7.24 8.33 -23.38
C ARG A 69 -5.83 8.17 -23.96
N PRO A 70 -4.79 8.30 -23.13
CA PRO A 70 -3.43 8.06 -23.59
C PRO A 70 -3.26 6.63 -24.14
N PRO A 71 -2.29 6.37 -25.03
CA PRO A 71 -2.03 5.02 -25.55
C PRO A 71 -1.71 3.97 -24.47
N ALA A 72 -1.27 4.43 -23.29
CA ALA A 72 -1.01 3.60 -22.12
C ALA A 72 -1.39 4.36 -20.85
N LEU A 73 -1.98 3.65 -19.89
CA LEU A 73 -2.26 4.12 -18.54
C LEU A 73 -1.90 3.02 -17.54
N ASP A 74 -0.95 3.30 -16.67
CA ASP A 74 -0.48 2.34 -15.66
C ASP A 74 -1.30 2.43 -14.37
N PHE A 75 -1.76 1.28 -13.87
CA PHE A 75 -2.33 1.14 -12.54
C PHE A 75 -1.30 0.50 -11.60
N VAL A 76 -0.83 1.26 -10.60
CA VAL A 76 0.19 0.81 -9.65
C VAL A 76 -0.40 0.63 -8.25
N ASP A 77 -0.44 -0.63 -7.79
CA ASP A 77 -0.89 -1.00 -6.44
C ASP A 77 0.29 -1.09 -5.47
N MET A 78 0.50 -0.02 -4.70
CA MET A 78 1.63 0.10 -3.78
C MET A 78 1.39 -0.75 -2.52
N ALA A 79 2.32 -1.64 -2.22
CA ALA A 79 2.19 -2.61 -1.12
C ALA A 79 0.94 -3.51 -1.27
N ALA A 80 0.77 -4.06 -2.48
CA ALA A 80 -0.39 -4.86 -2.91
C ALA A 80 -0.71 -6.11 -2.08
N GLY A 81 0.04 -6.43 -1.02
CA GLY A 81 -0.12 -7.66 -0.27
C GLY A 81 0.13 -8.87 -1.15
N ARG A 82 -0.91 -9.69 -1.40
CA ARG A 82 -0.85 -10.81 -2.36
C ARG A 82 -1.51 -10.48 -3.69
N GLY A 83 -1.77 -9.21 -3.96
CA GLY A 83 -2.34 -8.73 -5.21
C GLY A 83 -3.86 -8.82 -5.27
N GLU A 84 -4.54 -8.88 -4.12
CA GLU A 84 -6.00 -9.00 -4.05
C GLU A 84 -6.71 -7.83 -4.76
N LEU A 85 -6.20 -6.60 -4.61
CA LEU A 85 -6.79 -5.42 -5.26
C LEU A 85 -6.52 -5.41 -6.76
N VAL A 86 -5.25 -5.51 -7.19
CA VAL A 86 -4.90 -5.47 -8.63
C VAL A 86 -5.61 -6.56 -9.43
N THR A 87 -5.73 -7.77 -8.89
CA THR A 87 -6.46 -8.87 -9.53
C THR A 87 -7.95 -8.56 -9.64
N GLY A 88 -8.54 -8.02 -8.57
CA GLY A 88 -9.95 -7.62 -8.57
C GLY A 88 -10.26 -6.45 -9.52
N VAL A 89 -9.33 -5.50 -9.66
CA VAL A 89 -9.46 -4.37 -10.59
C VAL A 89 -9.37 -4.88 -12.02
N LEU A 90 -8.36 -5.69 -12.35
CA LEU A 90 -8.19 -6.27 -13.68
C LEU A 90 -9.42 -7.07 -14.10
N GLY A 91 -9.97 -7.90 -13.21
CA GLY A 91 -11.20 -8.67 -13.49
C GLY A 91 -12.48 -7.83 -13.57
N ALA A 92 -12.46 -6.56 -13.15
CA ALA A 92 -13.60 -5.65 -13.21
C ALA A 92 -13.53 -4.65 -14.38
N LEU A 93 -12.41 -4.60 -15.10
CA LEU A 93 -12.28 -3.78 -16.31
C LEU A 93 -13.05 -4.43 -17.47
N PRO A 94 -13.55 -3.62 -18.43
CA PRO A 94 -14.08 -4.14 -19.68
C PRO A 94 -13.05 -5.02 -20.41
N ALA A 95 -13.54 -6.05 -21.11
CA ALA A 95 -12.73 -6.91 -21.97
C ALA A 95 -12.34 -6.21 -23.28
#